data_AF-I0L0C0-F1
#
_entry.id   AF-I0L0C0-F1
#
_cell.length_a   1.000
_cell.length_b   1.000
_cell.length_c   1.000
_cell.angle_alpha   90.00
_cell.angle_beta   90.00
_cell.angle_gamma   90.00
#
_symmetry.space_group_name_H-M   'P 1'
#
loop_
_entity.id
_entity.type
_entity.pdbx_description
1 polymer ?
#
loop_
_entity_poly.entity_id
_entity_poly.type
_entity_poly.pdbx_seq_one_letter_code
_entity_poly.pdbx_strand_id
1 'polypeptide(L)'
;MPGLLVAAERHLRVGVPADLAGAVTRSHLADGRCVGWYGPPTPGWRVAIDAERADAPVPPALARRFGTADFWARWTRAECWCKLADVPVAAWWRRYGLGTPADGTAVWRTLRMADLVVTVGFAPTSAPARASAPARASARG
;
A
#
# COMPACT_ATOMS: atom_id res chain seq x y z
N MET A 1 -13.21 10.83 -0.15
CA MET A 1 -11.89 10.24 -0.45
C MET A 1 -10.82 11.24 -0.91
N PRO A 2 -11.03 12.09 -1.92
CA PRO A 2 -10.00 13.06 -2.35
C PRO A 2 -9.47 13.97 -1.22
N GLY A 3 -10.35 14.44 -0.34
CA GLY A 3 -9.96 15.26 0.81
C GLY A 3 -9.03 14.57 1.82
N LEU A 4 -9.18 13.25 2.03
CA LEU A 4 -8.30 12.50 2.94
C LEU A 4 -6.89 12.33 2.37
N LEU A 5 -6.76 12.13 1.05
CA LEU A 5 -5.45 12.10 0.41
C LEU A 5 -4.77 13.49 0.42
N VAL A 6 -5.54 14.57 0.23
CA VAL A 6 -5.02 15.95 0.32
C VAL A 6 -4.56 16.29 1.75
N ALA A 7 -5.24 15.77 2.77
CA ALA A 7 -4.87 15.96 4.17
C ALA A 7 -4.04 14.82 4.77
N ALA A 8 -3.52 13.89 3.96
CA ALA A 8 -2.96 12.62 4.42
C ALA A 8 -1.86 12.76 5.49
N GLU A 9 -1.01 13.78 5.38
CA GLU A 9 0.03 14.07 6.37
C GLU A 9 -0.51 14.26 7.79
N ARG A 10 -1.72 14.84 7.95
CA ARG A 10 -2.36 15.06 9.26
C ARG A 10 -2.81 13.78 9.94
N HIS A 11 -2.86 12.68 9.19
CA HIS A 11 -3.31 11.38 9.65
C HIS A 11 -2.17 10.38 9.78
N LEU A 12 -0.94 10.78 9.45
CA LEU A 12 0.25 9.95 9.59
C LEU A 12 0.97 10.28 10.89
N ARG A 13 1.45 9.24 11.57
CA ARG A 13 2.29 9.35 12.76
C ARG A 13 3.50 8.45 12.62
N VAL A 14 4.65 8.92 13.08
CA VAL A 14 5.90 8.15 13.14
C VAL A 14 6.20 7.87 14.61
N GLY A 15 6.59 6.64 14.91
CA GLY A 15 6.95 6.21 16.26
C GLY A 15 7.55 4.82 16.24
N VAL A 16 7.49 4.12 17.37
CA VAL A 16 7.80 2.67 17.43
C VAL A 16 6.51 1.85 17.30
N PRO A 17 6.59 0.56 16.89
CA PRO A 17 5.38 -0.25 16.65
C PRO A 17 4.41 -0.35 17.83
N ALA A 18 4.93 -0.33 19.06
CA ALA A 18 4.14 -0.39 20.29
C ALA A 18 3.25 0.85 20.45
N ASP A 19 3.78 2.04 20.19
CA ASP A 19 3.05 3.31 20.32
C ASP A 19 1.97 3.48 19.25
N LEU A 20 2.09 2.73 18.15
CA LEU A 20 1.19 2.80 17.00
C LEU A 20 0.13 1.69 16.96
N ALA A 21 -0.13 1.02 18.08
CA ALA A 21 -1.11 -0.08 18.15
C ALA A 21 -2.54 0.33 17.71
N GLY A 22 -2.91 1.60 17.86
CA GLY A 22 -4.21 2.14 17.43
C GLY A 22 -4.30 2.53 15.95
N ALA A 23 -3.24 2.37 15.16
CA ALA A 23 -3.25 2.71 13.74
C ALA A 23 -4.11 1.72 12.95
N VAL A 24 -4.87 2.23 11.97
CA VAL A 24 -5.69 1.42 11.06
C VAL A 24 -4.83 0.51 10.17
N THR A 25 -3.67 1.02 9.75
CA THR A 25 -2.64 0.27 9.03
C THR A 25 -1.27 0.85 9.35
N ARG A 26 -0.22 0.04 9.21
CA ARG A 26 1.16 0.36 9.59
C ARG A 26 2.15 -0.02 8.49
N SER A 27 3.24 0.73 8.37
CA SER A 27 4.43 0.31 7.64
C SER A 27 5.65 0.35 8.57
N HIS A 28 6.47 -0.70 8.53
CA HIS A 28 7.61 -0.88 9.43
C HIS A 28 8.89 -0.57 8.66
N LEU A 29 9.78 0.20 9.27
CA LEU A 29 11.04 0.61 8.70
C LEU A 29 12.17 -0.28 9.23
N ALA A 30 13.24 -0.42 8.44
CA ALA A 30 14.40 -1.25 8.79
C ALA A 30 15.18 -0.74 10.01
N ASP A 31 15.00 0.52 10.41
CA ASP A 31 15.64 1.13 11.58
C ASP A 31 14.80 1.00 12.87
N GLY A 32 13.73 0.20 12.84
CA GLY A 32 12.86 -0.05 13.98
C GLY A 32 11.73 0.97 14.15
N ARG A 33 11.70 2.05 13.37
CA ARG A 33 10.56 2.97 13.33
C ARG A 33 9.37 2.33 12.64
N CYS A 34 8.21 2.91 12.86
CA CYS A 34 6.94 2.53 12.26
C CYS A 34 6.18 3.80 11.86
N VAL A 35 5.46 3.74 10.75
CA VAL A 35 4.50 4.77 10.32
C VAL A 35 3.10 4.18 10.46
N GLY A 36 2.18 4.94 11.05
CA GLY A 36 0.80 4.53 11.27
C GLY A 36 -0.20 5.50 10.65
N TRP A 37 -1.26 4.97 10.06
CA TRP A 37 -2.40 5.74 9.53
C TRP A 37 -3.55 5.80 10.55
N TYR A 38 -4.02 7.02 10.84
CA TYR A 38 -5.10 7.33 11.79
C TYR A 38 -6.25 8.11 11.13
N GLY A 39 -6.37 8.07 9.81
CA GLY A 39 -7.50 8.69 9.13
C GLY A 39 -8.81 7.97 9.46
N PRO A 40 -9.94 8.67 9.38
CA PRO A 40 -11.24 8.08 9.68
C PRO A 40 -11.53 6.89 8.75
N PRO A 41 -12.29 5.88 9.23
CA PRO A 41 -12.80 4.82 8.36
C PRO A 41 -13.52 5.41 7.16
N THR A 42 -13.28 4.85 5.98
CA THR A 42 -14.00 5.24 4.76
C THR A 42 -14.82 4.05 4.26
N PRO A 43 -16.15 4.04 4.50
CA PRO A 43 -17.01 2.94 4.07
C PRO A 43 -16.87 2.61 2.59
N GLY A 44 -16.76 1.32 2.26
CA GLY A 44 -16.58 0.83 0.89
C GLY A 44 -15.15 0.98 0.34
N TRP A 45 -14.21 1.47 1.15
CA TRP A 45 -12.81 1.63 0.76
C TRP A 45 -11.89 0.98 1.80
N ARG A 46 -10.77 0.46 1.31
CA ARG A 46 -9.63 0.03 2.12
C ARG A 46 -8.48 1.01 1.94
N VAL A 47 -7.65 1.10 2.97
CA VAL A 47 -6.45 1.96 3.00
C VAL A 47 -5.22 1.09 3.20
N ALA A 48 -4.15 1.43 2.50
CA ALA A 48 -2.81 0.92 2.78
C ALA A 48 -1.83 2.09 2.83
N ILE A 49 -0.75 1.88 3.58
CA ILE A 49 0.41 2.77 3.56
C ILE A 49 1.66 1.96 3.31
N ASP A 50 2.65 2.62 2.72
CA ASP A 50 4.01 2.14 2.75
C ASP A 50 5.00 3.29 2.94
N ALA A 51 6.10 3.03 3.62
CA ALA A 51 7.07 4.04 4.01
C ALA A 51 8.48 3.48 3.88
N GLU A 52 9.39 4.30 3.36
CA GLU A 52 10.81 4.00 3.28
C GLU A 52 11.63 5.22 3.66
N ARG A 53 12.85 4.99 4.16
CA ARG A 53 13.81 6.06 4.37
C ARG A 53 14.22 6.65 3.03
N ALA A 54 14.09 7.96 2.88
CA ALA A 54 14.38 8.67 1.65
C ALA A 54 15.85 8.60 1.24
N ASP A 55 16.75 8.44 2.23
CA ASP A 55 18.20 8.38 2.09
C ASP A 55 18.74 6.94 2.07
N ALA A 56 17.89 5.93 2.19
CA ALA A 56 18.34 4.54 2.17
C ALA A 56 19.04 4.23 0.83
N PRO A 57 20.16 3.48 0.86
CA PRO A 57 20.82 3.07 -0.36
C PRO A 57 19.91 2.12 -1.15
N VAL A 58 19.72 2.40 -2.44
CA VAL A 58 18.97 1.49 -3.32
C VAL A 58 19.82 0.23 -3.54
N PRO A 59 19.30 -0.99 -3.23
CA PRO A 59 20.04 -2.21 -3.44
C PRO A 59 20.51 -2.35 -4.91
N PRO A 60 21.80 -2.68 -5.18
CA PRO A 60 22.35 -2.66 -6.55
C PRO A 60 21.57 -3.51 -7.56
N ALA A 61 21.03 -4.65 -7.13
CA ALA A 61 20.20 -5.49 -7.99
C ALA A 61 18.88 -4.79 -8.41
N LEU A 62 18.26 -4.05 -7.49
CA LEU A 62 17.05 -3.28 -7.75
C LEU A 62 17.36 -2.00 -8.54
N ALA A 63 18.48 -1.34 -8.25
CA ALA A 63 18.96 -0.18 -9.01
C ALA A 63 19.19 -0.55 -10.49
N ARG A 64 19.86 -1.66 -10.76
CA ARG A 64 20.07 -2.16 -12.13
C ARG A 64 18.77 -2.50 -12.84
N ARG A 65 17.77 -3.02 -12.11
CA ARG A 65 16.50 -3.47 -12.69
C ARG A 65 15.51 -2.32 -12.93
N PHE A 66 15.46 -1.35 -12.03
CA PHE A 66 14.41 -0.33 -11.99
C PHE A 66 14.92 1.11 -12.09
N GLY A 67 16.24 1.31 -12.14
CA GLY A 67 16.87 2.63 -12.05
C GLY A 67 16.76 3.25 -10.65
N THR A 68 17.55 4.30 -10.38
CA THR A 68 17.61 4.96 -9.06
C THR A 68 16.74 6.21 -8.96
N ALA A 69 16.37 6.82 -10.09
CA ALA A 69 15.54 8.02 -10.12
C ALA A 69 14.21 7.79 -9.38
N ASP A 70 13.92 8.62 -8.38
CA ASP A 70 12.72 8.56 -7.53
C ASP A 70 12.39 7.14 -7.01
N PHE A 71 13.41 6.31 -6.79
CA PHE A 71 13.23 4.88 -6.51
C PHE A 71 12.29 4.64 -5.33
N TRP A 72 12.52 5.28 -4.19
CA TRP A 72 11.71 5.09 -2.98
C TRP A 72 10.25 5.57 -3.14
N ALA A 73 10.01 6.61 -3.95
CA ALA A 73 8.65 7.06 -4.25
C ALA A 73 7.89 6.04 -5.13
N ARG A 74 8.58 5.44 -6.10
CA ARG A 74 8.01 4.38 -6.95
C ARG A 74 7.85 3.07 -6.17
N TRP A 75 8.81 2.74 -5.33
CA TRP A 75 8.80 1.56 -4.46
C TRP A 75 7.63 1.57 -3.50
N THR A 76 7.52 2.60 -2.64
CA THR A 76 6.44 2.69 -1.66
C THR A 76 5.07 2.71 -2.31
N ARG A 77 4.96 3.30 -3.50
CA ARG A 77 3.73 3.23 -4.30
C ARG A 77 3.41 1.81 -4.76
N ALA A 78 4.37 1.10 -5.33
CA ALA A 78 4.18 -0.28 -5.77
C ALA A 78 3.81 -1.20 -4.60
N GLU A 79 4.49 -1.07 -3.45
CA GLU A 79 4.17 -1.83 -2.24
C GLU A 79 2.78 -1.51 -1.70
N CYS A 80 2.41 -0.23 -1.64
CA CYS A 80 1.07 0.19 -1.24
C CYS A 80 0.01 -0.45 -2.15
N TRP A 81 0.26 -0.52 -3.46
CA TRP A 81 -0.61 -1.22 -4.40
C TRP A 81 -0.64 -2.73 -4.19
N CYS A 82 0.49 -3.37 -3.86
CA CYS A 82 0.54 -4.78 -3.51
C CYS A 82 -0.34 -5.10 -2.29
N LYS A 83 -0.23 -4.27 -1.24
CA LYS A 83 -1.05 -4.38 -0.01
C LYS A 83 -2.53 -4.18 -0.30
N LEU A 84 -2.87 -3.21 -1.16
CA LEU A 84 -4.25 -3.02 -1.60
C LEU A 84 -4.72 -4.22 -2.42
N ALA A 85 -4.00 -4.67 -3.43
CA ALA A 85 -4.45 -5.76 -4.30
C ALA A 85 -4.36 -7.16 -3.67
N ASP A 86 -3.75 -7.29 -2.49
CA ASP A 86 -3.45 -8.57 -1.82
C ASP A 86 -2.61 -9.50 -2.71
N VAL A 87 -1.50 -8.95 -3.24
CA VAL A 87 -0.61 -9.66 -4.16
C VAL A 87 0.84 -9.56 -3.70
N PRO A 88 1.64 -10.63 -3.82
CA PRO A 88 3.07 -10.57 -3.49
C PRO A 88 3.83 -9.59 -4.38
N VAL A 89 4.77 -8.84 -3.79
CA VAL A 89 5.56 -7.82 -4.50
C VAL A 89 6.33 -8.39 -5.70
N ALA A 90 6.83 -9.62 -5.61
CA ALA A 90 7.51 -10.29 -6.71
C ALA A 90 6.59 -10.58 -7.91
N ALA A 91 5.32 -10.90 -7.66
CA ALA A 91 4.32 -11.08 -8.71
C ALA A 91 3.97 -9.73 -9.35
N TRP A 92 3.88 -8.67 -8.55
CA TRP A 92 3.66 -7.31 -9.02
C TRP A 92 4.76 -6.85 -9.97
N TRP A 93 6.03 -6.99 -9.57
CA TRP A 93 7.17 -6.55 -10.39
C TRP A 93 7.24 -7.20 -11.76
N ARG A 94 6.82 -8.47 -11.86
CA ARG A 94 6.80 -9.19 -13.14
C ARG A 94 5.80 -8.57 -14.12
N ARG A 95 4.71 -8.00 -13.61
CA ARG A 95 3.63 -7.44 -14.42
C ARG A 95 3.75 -5.94 -14.64
N TYR A 96 4.12 -5.20 -13.59
CA TYR A 96 4.07 -3.73 -13.58
C TYR A 96 5.41 -3.07 -13.24
N GLY A 97 6.46 -3.83 -12.90
CA GLY A 97 7.69 -3.25 -12.35
C GLY A 97 7.40 -2.47 -11.06
N LEU A 98 7.90 -1.24 -10.96
CA LEU A 98 7.52 -0.27 -9.90
C LEU A 98 6.39 0.68 -10.31
N GLY A 99 5.70 0.37 -11.42
CA GLY A 99 4.53 1.10 -11.88
C GLY A 99 3.24 0.66 -11.20
N THR A 100 2.14 1.24 -11.66
CA THR A 100 0.78 0.96 -11.19
C THR A 100 -0.12 0.68 -12.39
N PRO A 101 -1.21 -0.11 -12.22
CA PRO A 101 -2.25 -0.21 -13.23
C PRO A 101 -2.78 1.17 -13.63
N ALA A 102 -3.09 1.35 -14.91
CA ALA A 102 -3.71 2.57 -15.45
C ALA A 102 -5.25 2.52 -15.42
N ASP A 103 -5.82 1.57 -14.69
CA ASP A 103 -7.27 1.30 -14.64
C ASP A 103 -8.04 2.19 -13.65
N GLY A 104 -7.34 3.05 -12.91
CA GLY A 104 -7.94 3.97 -11.94
C GLY A 104 -8.56 3.27 -10.71
N THR A 105 -8.26 1.99 -10.48
CA THR A 105 -8.86 1.21 -9.39
C THR A 105 -8.42 1.65 -8.00
N ALA A 106 -7.31 2.36 -7.87
CA ALA A 106 -6.88 2.97 -6.63
C ALA A 106 -6.46 4.42 -6.84
N VAL A 107 -6.59 5.20 -5.78
CA VAL A 107 -6.07 6.57 -5.69
C VAL A 107 -5.00 6.60 -4.63
N TRP A 108 -3.93 7.36 -4.86
CA TRP A 108 -2.81 7.42 -3.93
C TRP A 108 -2.15 8.79 -3.93
N ARG A 109 -1.35 9.03 -2.89
CA ARG A 109 -0.46 10.18 -2.79
C ARG A 109 0.83 9.75 -2.13
N THR A 110 1.95 10.14 -2.73
CA THR A 110 3.28 10.01 -2.13
C THR A 110 3.68 11.34 -1.50
N LEU A 111 4.18 11.28 -0.28
CA LEU A 111 4.57 12.42 0.56
C LEU A 111 6.03 12.26 0.99
N ARG A 112 6.70 13.37 1.24
CA ARG A 112 7.91 13.39 2.07
C ARG A 112 7.54 13.89 3.46
N MET A 113 7.95 13.15 4.49
CA MET A 113 7.76 13.51 5.89
C MET A 113 9.09 13.33 6.61
N ALA A 114 9.73 14.44 6.98
CA ALA A 114 11.11 14.45 7.47
C ALA A 114 12.05 13.66 6.52
N ASP A 115 12.65 12.58 7.00
CA ASP A 115 13.56 11.70 6.27
C ASP A 115 12.86 10.52 5.57
N LEU A 116 11.52 10.47 5.58
CA LEU A 116 10.74 9.38 5.01
C LEU A 116 10.06 9.77 3.70
N VAL A 117 9.94 8.80 2.79
CA VAL A 117 8.99 8.80 1.68
C VAL A 117 7.84 7.89 2.07
N VAL A 118 6.61 8.40 2.06
CA VAL A 118 5.42 7.64 2.47
C VAL A 118 4.39 7.70 1.35
N THR A 119 3.87 6.56 0.92
CA THR A 119 2.69 6.50 0.04
C THR A 119 1.48 6.06 0.83
N VAL A 120 0.39 6.84 0.71
CA VAL A 120 -0.94 6.46 1.20
C VAL A 120 -1.81 6.14 -0.01
N GLY A 121 -2.45 4.98 -0.01
CA GLY A 121 -3.29 4.52 -1.10
C GLY A 121 -4.65 4.03 -0.60
N PHE A 122 -5.66 4.21 -1.44
CA PHE A 122 -7.01 3.70 -1.20
C PHE A 122 -7.55 3.03 -2.44
N ALA A 123 -8.22 1.90 -2.24
CA ALA A 123 -8.95 1.19 -3.28
C ALA A 123 -10.36 0.84 -2.77
N PRO A 124 -11.35 0.69 -3.66
CA PRO A 124 -12.63 0.11 -3.29
C PRO A 124 -12.42 -1.25 -2.62
N THR A 125 -13.25 -1.53 -1.62
CA THR A 125 -13.35 -2.88 -1.07
C THR A 125 -13.97 -3.76 -2.14
N SER A 126 -13.22 -4.74 -2.66
CA SER A 126 -13.80 -5.76 -3.52
C SER A 126 -14.92 -6.45 -2.75
N ALA A 127 -16.10 -6.63 -3.36
CA ALA A 127 -17.13 -7.47 -2.77
C ALA A 127 -16.50 -8.85 -2.47
N PRO A 128 -16.81 -9.48 -1.33
CA PRO A 128 -16.38 -10.86 -1.12
C PRO A 128 -16.84 -11.67 -2.34
N ALA A 129 -15.93 -12.44 -2.92
CA ALA A 129 -16.28 -13.36 -4.00
C ALA A 129 -17.52 -14.12 -3.52
N ARG A 130 -18.64 -14.04 -4.26
CA ARG A 130 -19.82 -14.86 -3.96
C ARG A 130 -19.29 -16.29 -3.87
N ALA A 131 -19.35 -16.87 -2.68
CA ALA A 131 -19.03 -18.27 -2.49
C ALA A 131 -19.87 -19.03 -3.52
N SER A 132 -19.20 -19.68 -4.47
CA SER A 132 -19.86 -20.55 -5.44
C SER A 132 -20.68 -21.55 -4.64
N ALA A 133 -22.00 -21.41 -4.69
CA ALA A 133 -22.89 -22.37 -4.05
C ALA A 133 -22.54 -23.76 -4.59
N PRO A 134 -22.41 -24.79 -3.73
CA PRO A 134 -22.20 -26.14 -4.22
C PRO A 134 -23.37 -26.48 -5.16
N ALA A 135 -23.03 -26.96 -6.35
CA ALA A 135 -24.01 -27.44 -7.31
C ALA A 135 -24.90 -28.47 -6.61
N ARG A 136 -26.21 -28.18 -6.53
CA ARG A 136 -27.19 -29.17 -6.10
C ARG A 136 -27.12 -30.32 -7.09
N ALA A 137 -26.61 -31.47 -6.64
CA ALA A 137 -26.75 -32.71 -7.36
C ALA A 137 -28.26 -33.02 -7.47
N SER A 138 -28.80 -32.91 -8.67
CA SER A 138 -30.08 -33.52 -9.01
C SER A 138 -29.88 -35.03 -9.06
N ALA A 139 -30.22 -35.72 -7.98
CA ALA A 139 -30.52 -37.14 -8.07
C ALA A 139 -31.93 -37.29 -8.67
N ARG A 140 -31.97 -37.70 -9.93
CA ARG A 140 -33.09 -38.47 -10.49
C ARG A 140 -32.77 -39.95 -10.24
N GLY A 141 -33.76 -40.72 -9.81
CA GLY A 141 -33.69 -42.16 -9.58
C GLY A 141 -34.77 -42.57 -8.61
#